data_AF-A0A816GZZ7-F1
#
_entry.id   AF-A0A816GZZ7-F1
#
_cell.length_a   1.000
_cell.length_b   1.000
_cell.length_c   1.000
_cell.angle_alpha   90.00
_cell.angle_beta   90.00
_cell.angle_gamma   90.00
#
_symmetry.space_group_name_H-M   'P 1'
#
loop_
_entity.id
_entity.type
_entity.pdbx_description
1 polymer ?
#
loop_
_entity_poly.entity_id
_entity_poly.type
_entity_poly.pdbx_seq_one_letter_code
_entity_poly.pdbx_strand_id
1 'polypeptide(L)'
;AERKVPFDEIEGIASTNVLAYPNKNSCLLNTGRNYLYDIFTGYQWQCVEFARRWLILRKSCTFCNISCADNMWNKLHYIEQITDGKHFSLRAIFNGSSKPPTKDSLLIYPRSLNMPFGHVTVITDVVNDHIHIAEQNHHFTYWPVDYARRAPIRHQNGNYFIDDADPIYGWMEIENNEQLELFDESKINLIRDEYRNPPSKGIFDYLFTSDRRKDSKSTTKNDYCD
;
A
#
# COMPACT_ATOMS: atom_id res chain seq x y z
N ALA A 1 -12.66 24.68 1.45
CA ALA A 1 -12.57 23.42 0.69
C ALA A 1 -11.09 23.03 0.65
N GLU A 2 -10.73 21.85 1.14
CA GLU A 2 -9.35 21.37 1.05
C GLU A 2 -8.95 21.19 -0.41
N ARG A 3 -7.76 21.68 -0.77
CA ARG A 3 -7.26 21.64 -2.15
C ARG A 3 -6.78 20.22 -2.44
N LYS A 4 -7.43 19.56 -3.41
CA LYS A 4 -6.96 18.27 -3.92
C LYS A 4 -5.59 18.42 -4.59
N VAL A 5 -4.71 17.47 -4.34
CA VAL A 5 -3.38 17.40 -4.97
C VAL A 5 -3.56 16.90 -6.42
N PRO A 6 -2.98 17.59 -7.41
CA PRO A 6 -2.94 17.10 -8.79
C PRO A 6 -2.27 15.74 -8.90
N PHE A 7 -2.70 14.93 -9.87
CA PHE A 7 -2.09 13.64 -10.13
C PHE A 7 -0.59 13.76 -10.37
N ASP A 8 0.19 12.85 -9.77
CA ASP A 8 1.65 12.78 -9.88
C ASP A 8 2.43 13.90 -9.16
N GLU A 9 1.74 14.81 -8.47
CA GLU A 9 2.38 15.71 -7.50
C GLU A 9 2.61 15.00 -6.16
N ILE A 10 3.61 15.43 -5.41
CA ILE A 10 3.92 14.86 -4.10
C ILE A 10 2.80 15.25 -3.12
N GLU A 11 2.07 14.26 -2.63
CA GLU A 11 1.04 14.40 -1.61
C GLU A 11 1.64 14.51 -0.21
N GLY A 12 2.72 13.77 0.05
CA GLY A 12 3.41 13.75 1.34
C GLY A 12 4.68 12.93 1.31
N ILE A 13 5.41 12.91 2.43
CA ILE A 13 6.70 12.21 2.55
C ILE A 13 6.69 11.40 3.84
N ALA A 14 6.56 10.08 3.75
CA ALA A 14 6.65 9.19 4.90
C ALA A 14 8.08 8.85 5.26
N SER A 15 8.35 8.71 6.56
CA SER A 15 9.61 8.18 7.09
C SER A 15 10.84 8.84 6.45
N THR A 16 10.84 10.17 6.28
CA THR A 16 11.89 11.02 5.66
C THR A 16 12.10 10.93 4.15
N ASN A 17 11.88 9.77 3.50
CA ASN A 17 12.28 9.57 2.11
C ASN A 17 11.30 8.78 1.23
N VAL A 18 10.10 8.47 1.71
CA VAL A 18 9.11 7.70 0.93
C VAL A 18 8.00 8.62 0.46
N LEU A 19 8.07 9.04 -0.81
CA LEU A 19 7.11 9.96 -1.41
C LEU A 19 5.73 9.30 -1.60
N ALA A 20 4.66 9.97 -1.20
CA ALA A 20 3.30 9.59 -1.52
C ALA A 20 2.77 10.48 -2.65
N TYR A 21 1.96 9.90 -3.52
CA TYR A 21 1.35 10.58 -4.66
C TYR A 21 -0.14 10.29 -4.69
N PRO A 22 -0.98 11.26 -5.10
CA PRO A 22 -2.41 11.05 -5.16
C PRO A 22 -2.75 10.17 -6.37
N ASN A 23 -3.59 9.16 -6.15
CA ASN A 23 -4.29 8.53 -7.25
C ASN A 23 -5.47 9.44 -7.65
N LYS A 24 -5.72 9.70 -8.94
CA LYS A 24 -6.76 10.67 -9.39
C LYS A 24 -8.10 10.51 -8.66
N ASN A 25 -8.51 9.26 -8.45
CA ASN A 25 -9.54 8.87 -7.50
C ASN A 25 -9.32 7.40 -7.08
N SER A 26 -9.94 6.98 -5.97
CA SER A 26 -9.74 5.65 -5.36
C SER A 26 -10.22 4.48 -6.23
N CYS A 27 -11.08 4.75 -7.21
CA CYS A 27 -11.66 3.76 -8.12
C CYS A 27 -10.90 3.67 -9.45
N LEU A 28 -9.97 4.59 -9.74
CA LEU A 28 -9.28 4.63 -11.02
C LEU A 28 -8.09 3.68 -11.00
N LEU A 29 -8.18 2.66 -11.86
CA LEU A 29 -7.05 1.81 -12.21
C LEU A 29 -6.19 2.55 -13.24
N ASN A 30 -5.17 3.24 -12.77
CA ASN A 30 -4.12 3.70 -13.66
C ASN A 30 -3.20 2.52 -14.01
N THR A 31 -2.99 2.30 -15.30
CA THR A 31 -2.14 1.20 -15.81
C THR A 31 -0.65 1.53 -15.74
N GLY A 32 -0.28 2.75 -15.31
CA GLY A 32 1.10 3.16 -15.08
C GLY A 32 1.77 2.22 -14.09
N ARG A 33 2.88 1.62 -14.50
CA ARG A 33 3.71 0.76 -13.64
C ARG A 33 4.80 1.60 -13.02
N ASN A 34 4.99 1.48 -11.71
CA ASN A 34 6.09 2.12 -11.01
C ASN A 34 7.24 1.13 -10.79
N TYR A 35 8.46 1.64 -10.88
CA TYR A 35 9.69 0.88 -10.68
C TYR A 35 10.64 1.66 -9.77
N LEU A 36 11.32 0.95 -8.87
CA LEU A 36 12.38 1.48 -8.02
C LEU A 36 13.59 0.53 -8.13
N TYR A 37 14.73 1.02 -8.60
CA TYR A 37 15.92 0.20 -8.87
C TYR A 37 15.62 -1.02 -9.76
N ASP A 38 14.82 -0.81 -10.81
CA ASP A 38 14.27 -1.84 -11.71
C ASP A 38 13.31 -2.86 -11.06
N ILE A 39 12.99 -2.71 -9.78
CA ILE A 39 12.01 -3.54 -9.08
C ILE A 39 10.62 -2.97 -9.32
N PHE A 40 9.70 -3.79 -9.84
CA PHE A 40 8.29 -3.40 -9.97
C PHE A 40 7.67 -3.18 -8.59
N THR A 41 7.37 -1.93 -8.24
CA THR A 41 6.76 -1.61 -6.94
C THR A 41 5.25 -1.77 -6.97
N GLY A 42 4.60 -1.62 -8.12
CA GLY A 42 3.16 -1.76 -8.29
C GLY A 42 2.59 -0.80 -9.34
N TYR A 43 1.27 -0.72 -9.40
CA TYR A 43 0.59 0.26 -10.26
C TYR A 43 0.52 1.62 -9.55
N GLN A 44 0.87 2.69 -10.28
CA GLN A 44 0.79 4.07 -9.82
C GLN A 44 -0.68 4.45 -9.56
N TRP A 45 -1.08 5.12 -8.48
CA TRP A 45 -0.41 5.26 -7.18
C TRP A 45 -1.25 4.51 -6.15
N GLN A 46 -1.24 3.17 -6.27
CA GLN A 46 -2.07 2.28 -5.45
C GLN A 46 -1.47 2.08 -4.06
N CYS A 47 -2.30 1.66 -3.09
CA CYS A 47 -1.86 1.42 -1.72
C CYS A 47 -0.82 0.29 -1.61
N VAL A 48 -0.98 -0.79 -2.39
CA VAL A 48 -0.01 -1.90 -2.45
C VAL A 48 1.33 -1.44 -3.04
N GLU A 49 1.31 -0.50 -3.99
CA GLU A 49 2.53 0.10 -4.56
C GLU A 49 3.33 0.85 -3.50
N PHE A 50 2.64 1.69 -2.73
CA PHE A 50 3.25 2.47 -1.65
C PHE A 50 3.85 1.55 -0.58
N ALA A 51 3.10 0.56 -0.11
CA ALA A 51 3.57 -0.38 0.92
C ALA A 51 4.82 -1.15 0.47
N ARG A 52 4.86 -1.61 -0.79
CA ARG A 52 6.04 -2.30 -1.36
C ARG A 52 7.23 -1.36 -1.46
N ARG A 53 7.03 -0.15 -1.96
CA ARG A 53 8.09 0.85 -2.09
C ARG A 53 8.63 1.32 -0.74
N TRP A 54 7.76 1.46 0.26
CA TRP A 54 8.16 1.76 1.63
C TRP A 54 9.05 0.65 2.20
N LEU A 55 8.69 -0.63 2.05
CA LEU A 55 9.51 -1.75 2.52
C LEU A 55 10.87 -1.80 1.81
N ILE A 56 10.93 -1.51 0.50
CA ILE A 56 12.21 -1.49 -0.22
C ILE A 56 13.11 -0.41 0.37
N LEU A 57 12.61 0.83 0.48
CA LEU A 57 13.43 1.97 0.95
C LEU A 57 13.79 1.89 2.43
N ARG A 58 12.86 1.42 3.27
CA ARG A 58 13.00 1.48 4.75
C ARG A 58 13.50 0.19 5.38
N LYS A 59 13.38 -0.94 4.67
CA LYS A 59 13.69 -2.27 5.20
C LYS A 59 14.52 -3.12 4.25
N SER A 60 14.93 -2.60 3.09
CA SER A 60 15.64 -3.38 2.06
C SER A 60 14.90 -4.65 1.64
N CYS A 61 13.58 -4.67 1.80
CA CYS A 61 12.75 -5.86 1.60
C CYS A 61 11.61 -5.58 0.62
N THR A 62 11.12 -6.64 -0.02
CA THR A 62 9.92 -6.63 -0.84
C THR A 62 8.96 -7.74 -0.37
N PHE A 63 7.81 -7.84 -1.03
CA PHE A 63 6.90 -8.95 -0.86
C PHE A 63 6.33 -9.41 -2.19
N CYS A 64 5.80 -10.64 -2.19
CA CYS A 64 5.22 -11.30 -3.35
C CYS A 64 4.12 -10.46 -4.03
N ASN A 65 3.75 -10.84 -5.25
CA ASN A 65 2.70 -10.13 -5.97
C ASN A 65 1.34 -10.35 -5.31
N ILE A 66 0.70 -9.24 -4.94
CA ILE A 66 -0.60 -9.18 -4.30
C ILE A 66 -1.57 -8.45 -5.23
N SER A 67 -2.71 -9.07 -5.49
CA SER A 67 -3.73 -8.59 -6.42
C SER A 67 -4.65 -7.52 -5.83
N CYS A 68 -5.00 -7.71 -4.56
CA CYS A 68 -5.96 -6.92 -3.80
C CYS A 68 -5.37 -6.81 -2.40
N ALA A 69 -5.41 -5.62 -1.80
CA ALA A 69 -4.76 -5.38 -0.52
C ALA A 69 -5.34 -6.28 0.59
N ASP A 70 -6.63 -6.61 0.54
CA ASP A 70 -7.25 -7.54 1.50
C ASP A 70 -6.57 -8.92 1.53
N ASN A 71 -6.10 -9.40 0.38
CA ASN A 71 -5.43 -10.69 0.27
C ASN A 71 -4.11 -10.75 1.04
N MET A 72 -3.50 -9.61 1.39
CA MET A 72 -2.30 -9.59 2.21
C MET A 72 -2.54 -10.35 3.50
N TRP A 73 -3.71 -10.16 4.14
CA TRP A 73 -4.05 -10.78 5.44
C TRP A 73 -3.79 -12.29 5.49
N ASN A 74 -4.14 -13.00 4.42
CA ASN A 74 -4.09 -14.46 4.38
C ASN A 74 -2.95 -15.03 3.54
N LYS A 75 -2.33 -14.23 2.66
CA LYS A 75 -1.32 -14.71 1.71
C LYS A 75 0.10 -14.23 2.02
N LEU A 76 0.22 -13.13 2.76
CA LEU A 76 1.51 -12.53 3.03
C LEU A 76 2.05 -13.03 4.37
N HIS A 77 2.98 -13.98 4.31
CA HIS A 77 3.56 -14.62 5.49
C HIS A 77 4.98 -14.17 5.80
N TYR A 78 5.65 -13.53 4.86
CA TYR A 78 7.00 -13.00 5.03
C TYR A 78 7.24 -11.84 4.07
N ILE A 79 8.24 -11.01 4.41
CA ILE A 79 8.92 -10.13 3.47
C ILE A 79 10.30 -10.72 3.17
N GLU A 80 10.87 -10.36 2.03
CA GLU A 80 12.11 -10.93 1.53
C GLU A 80 13.12 -9.81 1.24
N GLN A 81 14.33 -9.94 1.77
CA GLN A 81 15.42 -9.00 1.54
C GLN A 81 15.91 -9.08 0.09
N ILE A 82 15.94 -7.96 -0.61
CA ILE A 82 16.12 -7.93 -2.07
C ILE A 82 17.54 -8.28 -2.53
N THR A 83 18.52 -8.25 -1.61
CA THR A 83 19.95 -8.46 -1.91
C THR A 83 20.41 -9.91 -1.74
N ASP A 84 19.76 -10.68 -0.86
CA ASP A 84 20.16 -12.06 -0.54
C ASP A 84 18.99 -13.05 -0.44
N GLY A 85 17.75 -12.55 -0.48
CA GLY A 85 16.50 -13.30 -0.32
C GLY A 85 16.27 -13.87 1.08
N LYS A 86 16.88 -13.28 2.10
CA LYS A 86 16.56 -13.64 3.48
C LYS A 86 15.09 -13.31 3.77
N HIS A 87 14.35 -14.29 4.29
CA HIS A 87 12.96 -14.12 4.70
C HIS A 87 12.85 -13.60 6.14
N PHE A 88 11.91 -12.68 6.33
CA PHE A 88 11.47 -12.19 7.63
C PHE A 88 9.97 -12.43 7.76
N SER A 89 9.58 -13.31 8.69
CA SER A 89 8.19 -13.69 8.91
C SER A 89 7.32 -12.48 9.25
N LEU A 90 6.09 -12.48 8.76
CA LEU A 90 5.07 -11.53 9.17
C LEU A 90 4.09 -12.21 10.13
N ARG A 91 3.89 -11.59 11.29
CA ARG A 91 2.90 -12.03 12.27
C ARG A 91 1.65 -11.16 12.17
N ALA A 92 0.55 -11.73 11.70
CA ALA A 92 -0.75 -11.09 11.68
C ALA A 92 -1.34 -11.02 13.10
N ILE A 93 -1.70 -9.82 13.55
CA ILE A 93 -2.30 -9.53 14.85
C ILE A 93 -3.64 -8.85 14.61
N PHE A 94 -4.71 -9.54 14.99
CA PHE A 94 -6.08 -9.04 14.81
C PHE A 94 -6.32 -7.76 15.61
N ASN A 95 -7.14 -6.87 15.05
CA ASN A 95 -7.65 -5.72 15.76
C ASN A 95 -8.48 -6.18 16.98
N GLY A 96 -8.15 -5.70 18.18
CA GLY A 96 -8.67 -6.24 19.44
C GLY A 96 -7.78 -7.31 20.09
N SER A 97 -6.53 -7.46 19.65
CA SER A 97 -5.53 -8.29 20.33
C SER A 97 -5.07 -7.69 21.66
N SER A 98 -4.55 -8.54 22.56
CA SER A 98 -3.84 -8.09 23.76
C SER A 98 -2.46 -7.50 23.48
N LYS A 99 -1.94 -7.67 22.26
CA LYS A 99 -0.72 -7.00 21.80
C LYS A 99 -1.07 -5.62 21.24
N PRO A 100 -0.32 -4.56 21.58
CA PRO A 100 -0.50 -3.25 20.98
C PRO A 100 0.03 -3.22 19.53
N PRO A 101 -0.42 -2.28 18.69
CA PRO A 101 0.21 -2.04 17.40
C PRO A 101 1.64 -1.53 17.57
N THR A 102 2.48 -1.87 16.61
CA THR A 102 3.90 -1.49 16.63
C THR A 102 4.26 -0.73 15.37
N LYS A 103 5.23 0.18 15.51
CA LYS A 103 5.83 0.91 14.39
C LYS A 103 6.39 -0.07 13.35
N ASP A 104 6.39 0.37 12.09
CA ASP A 104 6.85 -0.37 10.91
C ASP A 104 5.97 -1.58 10.54
N SER A 105 4.75 -1.64 11.08
CA SER A 105 3.76 -2.67 10.74
C SER A 105 2.91 -2.30 9.54
N LEU A 106 2.41 -3.31 8.81
CA LEU A 106 1.42 -3.12 7.75
C LEU A 106 0.01 -3.25 8.34
N LEU A 107 -0.80 -2.20 8.27
CA LEU A 107 -2.20 -2.22 8.70
C LEU A 107 -3.09 -2.62 7.53
N ILE A 108 -3.91 -3.66 7.71
CA ILE A 108 -4.68 -4.27 6.62
C ILE A 108 -6.18 -4.10 6.86
N TYR A 109 -6.88 -3.68 5.81
CA TYR A 109 -8.32 -3.47 5.80
C TYR A 109 -8.99 -4.52 4.90
N PRO A 110 -10.12 -5.11 5.33
CA PRO A 110 -10.96 -5.95 4.49
C PRO A 110 -11.58 -5.13 3.35
N ARG A 111 -12.22 -5.83 2.42
CA ARG A 111 -13.07 -5.17 1.43
C ARG A 111 -14.26 -4.50 2.09
N SER A 112 -14.54 -3.27 1.71
CA SER A 112 -15.71 -2.50 2.11
C SER A 112 -16.34 -1.80 0.90
N LEU A 113 -17.44 -1.08 1.10
CA LEU A 113 -18.04 -0.25 0.06
C LEU A 113 -17.06 0.85 -0.43
N ASN A 114 -16.26 1.41 0.48
CA ASN A 114 -15.28 2.45 0.19
C ASN A 114 -13.95 1.86 -0.30
N MET A 115 -13.65 0.60 0.06
CA MET A 115 -12.41 -0.10 -0.23
C MET A 115 -12.70 -1.43 -0.93
N PRO A 116 -13.14 -1.45 -2.21
CA PRO A 116 -13.59 -2.67 -2.88
C PRO A 116 -12.49 -3.73 -3.06
N PHE A 117 -11.22 -3.35 -2.99
CA PHE A 117 -10.06 -4.24 -3.05
C PHE A 117 -9.35 -4.43 -1.70
N GLY A 118 -10.01 -4.00 -0.61
CA GLY A 118 -9.37 -3.76 0.68
C GLY A 118 -8.38 -2.61 0.62
N HIS A 119 -7.60 -2.47 1.67
CA HIS A 119 -6.59 -1.42 1.77
C HIS A 119 -5.40 -1.86 2.62
N VAL A 120 -4.25 -1.27 2.35
CA VAL A 120 -3.02 -1.47 3.13
C VAL A 120 -2.39 -0.13 3.41
N THR A 121 -1.95 0.06 4.65
CA THR A 121 -1.21 1.24 5.09
C THR A 121 0.01 0.84 5.89
N VAL A 122 0.91 1.79 6.12
CA VAL A 122 2.09 1.61 6.97
C VAL A 122 1.89 2.38 8.27
N ILE A 123 2.06 1.70 9.40
CA ILE A 123 2.16 2.31 10.73
C ILE A 123 3.56 2.90 10.87
N THR A 124 3.70 4.20 10.68
CA THR A 124 5.00 4.89 10.71
C THR A 124 5.45 5.27 12.10
N ASP A 125 4.50 5.42 13.03
CA ASP A 125 4.77 5.64 14.44
C ASP A 125 3.58 5.21 15.30
N VAL A 126 3.86 4.95 16.58
CA VAL A 126 2.85 4.63 17.60
C VAL A 126 3.05 5.59 18.76
N VAL A 127 2.09 6.48 18.94
CA VAL A 127 2.07 7.48 20.02
C VAL A 127 0.95 7.09 20.99
N ASN A 128 1.08 7.45 22.27
CA ASN A 128 0.20 7.06 23.39
C ASN A 128 -1.24 6.62 23.03
N ASP A 129 -2.00 7.46 22.34
CA ASP A 129 -3.43 7.28 22.04
C ASP A 129 -3.76 7.12 20.55
N HIS A 130 -2.77 7.00 19.66
CA HIS A 130 -2.99 6.88 18.22
C HIS A 130 -1.77 6.35 17.45
N ILE A 131 -2.00 5.84 16.25
CA ILE A 131 -0.95 5.57 15.27
C ILE A 131 -0.83 6.68 14.24
N HIS A 132 0.37 6.84 13.67
CA HIS A 132 0.60 7.60 12.45
C HIS A 132 0.54 6.67 11.24
N ILE A 133 -0.31 7.00 10.27
CA ILE A 133 -0.54 6.19 9.07
C ILE A 133 0.06 6.90 7.85
N ALA A 134 0.89 6.17 7.10
CA ALA A 134 1.30 6.56 5.75
C ALA A 134 0.68 5.62 4.71
N GLU A 135 0.07 6.18 3.66
CA GLU A 135 -0.67 5.42 2.66
C GLU A 135 -0.83 6.19 1.34
N GLN A 136 -1.16 5.51 0.25
CA GLN A 136 -1.67 6.14 -0.97
C GLN A 136 -3.07 5.61 -1.26
N ASN A 137 -3.80 6.27 -2.16
CA ASN A 137 -5.09 5.82 -2.66
C ASN A 137 -6.23 5.83 -1.61
N HIS A 138 -6.19 6.77 -0.67
CA HIS A 138 -7.26 6.94 0.33
C HIS A 138 -7.75 8.39 0.40
N HIS A 139 -6.91 9.29 0.91
CA HIS A 139 -7.09 10.73 0.77
C HIS A 139 -6.24 11.26 -0.39
N PHE A 140 -6.59 12.45 -0.90
CA PHE A 140 -5.95 13.07 -2.07
C PHE A 140 -5.63 14.54 -1.79
N THR A 141 -5.27 14.83 -0.54
CA THR A 141 -4.97 16.16 -0.01
C THR A 141 -3.55 16.14 0.56
N TYR A 142 -2.87 17.30 0.57
CA TYR A 142 -1.51 17.37 1.09
C TYR A 142 -1.44 16.89 2.53
N TRP A 143 -0.46 16.04 2.82
CA TRP A 143 -0.22 15.58 4.17
C TRP A 143 0.21 16.76 5.05
N PRO A 144 -0.30 16.86 6.28
CA PRO A 144 0.10 17.94 7.17
C PRO A 144 1.56 17.83 7.62
N VAL A 145 2.09 16.61 7.68
CA VAL A 145 3.42 16.24 8.18
C VAL A 145 3.93 14.96 7.49
N ASP A 146 4.74 14.14 8.16
CA ASP A 146 5.32 12.89 7.66
C ASP A 146 4.39 11.66 7.69
N TYR A 147 3.08 11.88 7.89
CA TYR A 147 2.02 10.88 7.82
C TYR A 147 0.76 11.48 7.17
N ALA A 148 -0.05 10.63 6.54
CA ALA A 148 -1.29 10.99 5.88
C ALA A 148 -2.38 11.38 6.89
N ARG A 149 -2.54 10.55 7.92
CA ARG A 149 -3.54 10.73 8.98
C ARG A 149 -3.16 9.98 10.26
N ARG A 150 -3.93 10.24 11.31
CA ARG A 150 -3.86 9.55 12.60
C ARG A 150 -5.06 8.60 12.72
N ALA A 151 -4.86 7.43 13.30
CA ALA A 151 -5.97 6.56 13.72
C ALA A 151 -5.89 6.32 15.23
N PRO A 152 -6.95 6.61 16.00
CA PRO A 152 -6.96 6.41 17.46
C PRO A 152 -6.71 4.96 17.86
N ILE A 153 -6.00 4.79 18.98
CA ILE A 153 -5.88 3.52 19.69
C ILE A 153 -6.76 3.57 20.92
N ARG A 154 -7.69 2.64 21.02
CA ARG A 154 -8.52 2.41 22.21
C ARG A 154 -8.06 1.15 22.91
N HIS A 155 -7.73 1.27 24.20
CA HIS A 155 -7.42 0.14 25.06
C HIS A 155 -8.62 -0.20 25.96
N GLN A 156 -9.16 -1.41 25.81
CA GLN A 156 -10.36 -1.86 26.53
C GLN A 156 -10.21 -3.31 26.95
N ASN A 157 -10.42 -3.59 28.24
CA ASN A 157 -10.38 -4.95 28.82
C ASN A 157 -9.08 -5.72 28.51
N GLY A 158 -7.94 -5.03 28.47
CA GLY A 158 -6.64 -5.63 28.16
C GLY A 158 -6.35 -5.81 26.67
N ASN A 159 -7.24 -5.35 25.78
CA ASN A 159 -7.13 -5.46 24.33
C ASN A 159 -6.99 -4.09 23.67
N TYR A 160 -6.23 -4.03 22.58
CA TYR A 160 -5.96 -2.83 21.80
C TYR A 160 -6.76 -2.84 20.50
N PHE A 161 -7.44 -1.73 20.24
CA PHE A 161 -8.23 -1.50 19.04
C PHE A 161 -7.69 -0.26 18.32
N ILE A 162 -7.41 -0.39 17.02
CA ILE A 162 -7.27 0.76 16.13
C ILE A 162 -8.67 1.09 15.62
N ASP A 163 -9.13 2.30 15.88
CA ASP A 163 -10.44 2.79 15.46
C ASP A 163 -10.31 3.60 14.15
N ASP A 164 -11.20 3.33 13.20
CA ASP A 164 -11.22 3.97 11.88
C ASP A 164 -12.66 3.97 11.33
N ALA A 165 -12.92 4.77 10.29
CA ALA A 165 -14.22 4.84 9.61
C ALA A 165 -14.53 3.55 8.83
N ASP A 166 -13.49 2.87 8.32
CA ASP A 166 -13.59 1.57 7.66
C ASP A 166 -13.15 0.44 8.61
N PRO A 167 -13.69 -0.80 8.46
CA PRO A 167 -13.26 -1.93 9.28
C PRO A 167 -11.77 -2.23 9.10
N ILE A 168 -11.13 -2.81 10.11
CA ILE A 168 -9.71 -3.19 10.09
C ILE A 168 -9.60 -4.68 10.44
N TYR A 169 -8.83 -5.46 9.65
CA TYR A 169 -8.49 -6.83 10.05
C TYR A 169 -7.53 -6.81 11.24
N GLY A 170 -6.48 -6.02 11.12
CA GLY A 170 -5.42 -5.87 12.11
C GLY A 170 -4.12 -5.42 11.44
N TRP A 171 -2.99 -5.64 12.11
CA TRP A 171 -1.67 -5.28 11.59
C TRP A 171 -0.76 -6.49 11.47
N MET A 172 0.21 -6.41 10.56
CA MET A 172 1.26 -7.40 10.37
C MET A 172 2.57 -6.85 10.89
N GLU A 173 3.12 -7.52 11.90
CA GLU A 173 4.43 -7.18 12.46
C GLU A 173 5.53 -7.97 11.75
N ILE A 174 6.63 -7.30 11.44
CA ILE A 174 7.82 -7.95 10.90
C ILE A 174 8.60 -8.57 12.06
N GLU A 175 8.80 -9.88 12.05
CA GLU A 175 9.63 -10.54 13.05
C GLU A 175 11.11 -10.22 12.82
N ASN A 176 11.83 -9.91 13.91
CA ASN A 176 13.21 -9.43 13.89
C ASN A 176 13.41 -8.13 13.09
N ASN A 177 12.44 -7.21 13.15
CA ASN A 177 12.48 -5.92 12.45
C ASN A 177 13.74 -5.09 12.77
N GLU A 178 14.34 -5.28 13.94
CA GLU A 178 15.59 -4.64 14.35
C GLU A 178 16.82 -5.05 13.51
N GLN A 179 16.74 -6.16 12.77
CA GLN A 179 17.78 -6.58 11.83
C GLN A 179 17.68 -5.89 10.47
N LEU A 180 16.60 -5.13 10.23
CA LEU A 180 16.32 -4.50 8.94
C LEU A 180 16.82 -3.07 8.91
N GLU A 181 17.51 -2.73 7.83
CA GLU A 181 18.14 -1.43 7.63
C GLU A 181 17.53 -0.72 6.41
N LEU A 182 17.75 0.61 6.37
CA LEU A 182 17.47 1.40 5.18
C LEU A 182 18.24 0.84 3.99
N PHE A 183 17.63 0.94 2.82
CA PHE A 183 18.32 0.51 1.62
C PHE A 183 19.51 1.43 1.33
N ASP A 184 20.69 0.81 1.22
CA ASP A 184 21.94 1.44 0.84
C ASP A 184 22.09 1.34 -0.68
N GLU A 185 22.04 2.48 -1.37
CA GLU A 185 22.15 2.54 -2.83
C GLU A 185 23.48 1.98 -3.36
N SER A 186 24.54 1.92 -2.55
CA SER A 186 25.79 1.26 -2.95
C SER A 186 25.59 -0.25 -3.19
N LYS A 187 24.53 -0.84 -2.63
CA LYS A 187 24.15 -2.25 -2.77
C LYS A 187 23.17 -2.50 -3.92
N ILE A 188 22.87 -1.51 -4.78
CA ILE A 188 22.00 -1.71 -5.96
C ILE A 188 22.45 -2.89 -6.80
N ASN A 189 23.76 -3.06 -7.03
CA ASN A 189 24.30 -4.17 -7.83
C ASN A 189 24.13 -5.55 -7.17
N LEU A 190 23.72 -5.61 -5.90
CA LEU A 190 23.41 -6.84 -5.18
C LEU A 190 21.92 -7.22 -5.26
N ILE A 191 21.05 -6.35 -5.80
CA ILE A 191 19.63 -6.69 -6.00
C ILE A 191 19.53 -7.90 -6.92
N ARG A 192 18.87 -8.97 -6.43
CA ARG A 192 18.69 -10.24 -7.15
C ARG A 192 17.90 -10.05 -8.45
N ASP A 193 18.33 -10.74 -9.50
CA ASP A 193 17.76 -10.61 -10.86
C ASP A 193 16.28 -10.99 -10.95
N GLU A 194 15.79 -11.83 -10.04
CA GLU A 194 14.37 -12.21 -9.98
C GLU A 194 13.44 -11.04 -9.69
N TYR A 195 13.93 -9.96 -9.06
CA TYR A 195 13.14 -8.76 -8.80
C TYR A 195 13.23 -7.72 -9.91
N ARG A 196 14.32 -7.74 -10.69
CA ARG A 196 14.55 -6.83 -11.81
C ARG A 196 13.72 -7.19 -13.04
N ASN A 197 13.33 -8.46 -13.15
CA ASN A 197 12.51 -8.95 -14.26
C ASN A 197 11.02 -8.89 -13.88
N PRO A 198 10.21 -8.02 -14.52
CA PRO A 198 8.78 -8.03 -14.27
C PRO A 198 8.19 -9.38 -14.74
N PRO A 199 7.22 -9.96 -14.01
CA PRO A 199 6.53 -11.16 -14.49
C PRO A 199 5.97 -10.89 -15.89
N SER A 200 6.20 -11.85 -16.81
CA SER A 200 5.58 -11.84 -18.13
C SER A 200 4.06 -11.75 -17.97
N LYS A 201 3.43 -10.87 -18.76
CA LYS A 201 2.00 -10.50 -18.79
C LYS A 201 1.10 -11.46 -17.99
N GLY A 202 0.95 -11.18 -16.70
CA GLY A 202 0.13 -11.99 -15.80
C GLY A 202 -1.35 -11.73 -15.99
N ILE A 203 -2.19 -12.56 -15.36
CA ILE A 203 -3.66 -12.47 -15.34
C ILE A 203 -4.20 -11.04 -15.07
N PHE A 204 -3.44 -10.19 -14.37
CA PHE A 204 -3.79 -8.78 -14.17
C PHE A 204 -3.81 -7.96 -15.46
N ASP A 205 -2.88 -8.19 -16.39
CA ASP A 205 -2.97 -7.53 -17.70
C ASP A 205 -4.27 -7.93 -18.44
N TYR A 206 -4.83 -9.13 -18.18
CA TYR A 206 -6.10 -9.58 -18.78
C TYR A 206 -7.35 -9.01 -18.07
N LEU A 207 -7.37 -8.99 -16.74
CA LEU A 207 -8.47 -8.41 -15.96
C LEU A 207 -8.59 -6.89 -16.18
N PHE A 208 -7.50 -6.22 -16.55
CA PHE A 208 -7.44 -4.76 -16.71
C PHE A 208 -7.33 -4.28 -18.17
N THR A 209 -7.34 -5.17 -19.17
CA THR A 209 -7.44 -4.80 -20.60
C THR A 209 -8.79 -5.14 -21.23
N SER A 210 -9.63 -5.94 -20.58
CA SER A 210 -10.89 -6.43 -21.15
C SER A 210 -11.99 -5.38 -21.32
N ASP A 211 -11.88 -4.19 -20.73
CA ASP A 211 -12.90 -3.12 -20.87
C ASP A 211 -12.77 -2.30 -22.16
N ARG A 212 -11.75 -2.51 -22.98
CA ARG A 212 -11.58 -1.75 -24.24
C ARG A 212 -12.28 -2.31 -25.48
N ARG A 213 -13.14 -3.34 -25.36
CA ARG A 213 -13.83 -3.95 -26.52
C ARG A 213 -15.35 -3.86 -26.55
N LYS A 214 -15.99 -3.09 -25.67
CA LYS A 214 -17.47 -2.95 -25.70
C LYS A 214 -18.04 -1.59 -26.07
N ASP A 215 -17.23 -0.55 -26.25
CA ASP A 215 -17.76 0.78 -26.61
C ASP A 215 -17.51 1.21 -28.07
N SER A 216 -17.17 0.27 -28.95
CA SER A 216 -17.17 0.53 -30.41
C SER A 216 -18.21 -0.33 -31.13
N LYS A 217 -19.49 -0.12 -30.84
CA LYS A 217 -20.62 -0.36 -31.76
C LYS A 217 -21.94 0.05 -31.10
N SER A 218 -22.77 0.75 -31.88
CA SER A 218 -24.09 1.28 -31.54
C SER A 218 -24.03 2.59 -30.74
N THR A 219 -24.17 3.74 -31.39
CA THR A 219 -25.52 4.22 -31.72
C THR A 219 -25.50 5.20 -32.89
N THR A 220 -26.08 4.77 -34.00
CA THR A 220 -26.70 5.65 -34.98
C THR A 220 -28.12 5.97 -34.50
N LYS A 221 -28.45 7.28 -34.49
CA LYS A 221 -29.75 7.94 -34.78
C LYS A 221 -30.25 8.91 -33.69
N ASN A 222 -30.20 10.18 -34.10
CA ASN A 222 -31.29 11.16 -34.20
C ASN A 222 -31.96 11.77 -32.96
N ASP A 223 -31.85 13.11 -32.98
CA ASP A 223 -32.91 14.13 -32.93
C ASP A 223 -33.54 14.57 -31.59
N TYR A 224 -33.24 15.84 -31.30
CA TYR A 224 -34.11 16.97 -30.92
C TYR A 224 -34.88 17.02 -29.58
N CYS A 225 -34.69 18.20 -28.96
CA CYS A 225 -35.58 19.03 -28.15
C CYS A 225 -35.86 18.71 -26.67
N ASP A 226 -35.61 19.77 -25.87
CA ASP A 226 -36.19 20.21 -24.59
C ASP A 226 -36.21 19.28 -23.37
#